data_AF-A0A5E7BKW1-F1
#
_entry.id   AF-A0A5E7BKW1-F1
#
_cell.length_a   1.000
_cell.length_b   1.000
_cell.length_c   1.000
_cell.angle_alpha   90.00
_cell.angle_beta   90.00
_cell.angle_gamma   90.00
#
_symmetry.space_group_name_H-M   'P 1'
#
loop_
_entity.id
_entity.type
_entity.pdbx_description
1 polymer ?
#
loop_
_entity_poly.entity_id
_entity_poly.type
_entity_poly.pdbx_seq_one_letter_code
_entity_poly.pdbx_strand_id
1 'polypeptide(L)' 'MSAVCLIDTSVFLNLLNVPGLNQNTQRVAAEFVDYAGNNCTFILPMATILETGNPIAQNGDGRLRRQTAHASAKQ' A
#
# COMPACT_ATOMS: atom_id res chain seq x y z
N MET A 1 -22.50 3.20 9.68
CA MET A 1 -21.57 4.15 10.32
C MET A 1 -20.37 4.24 9.41
N SER A 2 -20.04 5.41 8.85
CA SER A 2 -18.84 5.53 8.00
C SER A 2 -17.62 5.34 8.89
N ALA A 3 -16.84 4.29 8.64
CA ALA A 3 -15.63 4.01 9.40
C ALA A 3 -14.46 4.81 8.82
N VAL A 4 -13.48 5.11 9.68
CA VAL A 4 -12.20 5.67 9.26
C VAL A 4 -11.16 4.56 9.30
N CYS A 5 -10.53 4.29 8.17
CA CYS A 5 -9.52 3.25 8.00
C CYS A 5 -8.14 3.89 7.89
N LEU A 6 -7.28 3.64 8.88
CA LEU A 6 -5.87 4.01 8.81
C LEU A 6 -5.11 2.93 8.04
N ILE A 7 -4.42 3.31 6.98
CA ILE A 7 -3.61 2.39 6.17
C ILE A 7 -2.22 2.28 6.79
N ASP A 8 -1.84 1.10 7.26
CA ASP A 8 -0.48 0.82 7.72
C ASP A 8 0.48 0.49 6.56
N THR A 9 1.77 0.43 6.88
CA THR A 9 2.87 0.13 5.94
C THR A 9 2.72 -1.22 5.24
N SER A 10 2.32 -2.27 5.96
CA SER A 10 2.14 -3.61 5.37
C SER A 10 0.93 -3.67 4.44
N VAL A 11 -0.19 -3.04 4.81
CA VAL A 11 -1.39 -2.93 3.98
C VAL A 11 -1.05 -2.15 2.72
N PHE A 12 -0.33 -1.03 2.84
CA PHE A 12 0.08 -0.23 1.70
C PHE A 12 1.01 -0.98 0.74
N LEU A 13 1.99 -1.74 1.26
CA LEU A 13 2.88 -2.58 0.44
C LEU A 13 2.13 -3.69 -0.32
N ASN A 14 1.10 -4.27 0.29
CA ASN A 14 0.23 -5.25 -0.37
C ASN A 14 -0.63 -4.57 -1.45
N LEU A 15 -1.21 -3.40 -1.19
CA LEU A 15 -1.97 -2.63 -2.18
C LEU A 15 -1.11 -2.20 -3.39
N LEU A 16 0.14 -1.83 -3.15
CA LEU A 16 1.13 -1.51 -4.18
C LEU A 16 1.71 -2.76 -4.87
N ASN A 17 1.36 -3.96 -4.39
CA ASN A 17 1.83 -5.25 -4.89
C ASN A 17 3.38 -5.31 -4.94
N VAL A 18 4.05 -4.87 -3.88
CA VAL A 18 5.52 -4.81 -3.81
C VAL A 18 6.11 -6.22 -3.71
N PRO A 19 6.95 -6.67 -4.68
CA PRO A 19 7.48 -8.04 -4.68
C PRO A 19 8.16 -8.42 -3.37
N GLY A 20 7.81 -9.58 -2.79
CA GLY A 20 8.38 -10.05 -1.53
C GLY A 20 7.80 -9.41 -0.26
N LEU A 21 6.91 -8.41 -0.41
CA LEU A 21 6.20 -7.73 0.69
C LEU A 21 4.69 -7.71 0.47
N ASN A 22 4.20 -8.59 -0.40
CA ASN A 22 2.85 -8.60 -0.96
C ASN A 22 2.10 -9.93 -0.72
N GLN A 23 2.43 -10.63 0.37
CA GLN A 23 1.92 -11.97 0.69
C GLN A 23 0.39 -12.05 0.80
N ASN A 24 -0.28 -10.94 1.10
CA ASN A 24 -1.72 -10.85 1.34
C ASN A 24 -2.45 -10.00 0.29
N THR A 25 -1.85 -9.72 -0.87
CA THR A 25 -2.39 -8.79 -1.89
C THR A 25 -3.86 -9.03 -2.23
N GLN A 26 -4.25 -10.29 -2.45
CA GLN A 26 -5.62 -10.64 -2.84
C GLN A 26 -6.62 -10.32 -1.73
N ARG A 27 -6.28 -10.68 -0.50
CA ARG A 27 -7.10 -10.41 0.68
C ARG A 27 -7.23 -8.90 0.92
N VAL A 28 -6.10 -8.19 0.94
CA VAL A 28 -6.05 -6.75 1.20
C VAL A 28 -6.82 -5.98 0.13
N ALA A 29 -6.71 -6.37 -1.14
CA ALA A 29 -7.48 -5.75 -2.22
C ALA A 29 -8.99 -5.98 -2.08
N ALA A 30 -9.42 -7.19 -1.72
CA ALA A 30 -10.84 -7.49 -1.49
C ALA A 30 -11.40 -6.67 -0.31
N GLU A 31 -10.71 -6.68 0.84
CA GLU A 31 -11.10 -5.90 2.01
C GLU A 31 -11.15 -4.40 1.69
N PHE A 32 -10.18 -3.87 0.94
CA PHE A 32 -10.17 -2.46 0.52
C PHE A 32 -11.41 -2.10 -0.32
N VAL A 33 -11.79 -2.96 -1.28
CA VAL A 33 -13.00 -2.76 -2.10
C VAL A 33 -14.27 -2.80 -1.24
N ASP A 34 -14.35 -3.74 -0.30
CA ASP A 34 -15.50 -3.85 0.61
C ASP A 34 -15.63 -2.61 1.50
N TYR A 35 -14.53 -2.11 2.06
CA TYR A 35 -14.53 -0.88 2.86
C TYR A 35 -14.85 0.36 2.03
N ALA A 36 -14.35 0.44 0.79
CA ALA A 36 -14.69 1.51 -0.14
C ALA A 36 -16.18 1.52 -0.50
N GLY A 37 -16.77 0.34 -0.74
CA GLY A 37 -18.21 0.19 -0.99
C GLY A 37 -19.09 0.59 0.20
N ASN A 38 -18.55 0.54 1.42
CA ASN A 38 -19.22 0.94 2.65
C ASN A 38 -19.02 2.42 3.02
N ASN A 39 -18.55 3.26 2.08
CA ASN A 39 -18.24 4.68 2.29
C ASN A 39 -17.28 4.92 3.47
N CYS A 40 -16.26 4.07 3.63
CA CYS A 40 -15.20 4.31 4.60
C CYS A 40 -14.27 5.44 4.13
N THR A 41 -13.78 6.25 5.06
CA THR A 41 -12.71 7.23 4.78
C THR A 41 -11.36 6.57 5.02
N PHE A 42 -10.52 6.52 3.99
CA PHE A 42 -9.16 6.03 4.13
C PHE A 42 -8.19 7.17 4.44
N ILE A 43 -7.36 6.99 5.46
CA ILE A 43 -6.27 7.91 5.80
C ILE A 43 -4.97 7.14 5.57
N LEU A 44 -4.14 7.67 4.68
CA LEU A 44 -2.75 7.22 4.50
C LEU A 44 -1.84 8.11 5.36
N PRO A 45 -1.31 7.61 6.48
CA PRO A 45 -0.44 8.41 7.34
C PRO A 45 0.87 8.77 6.63
N MET A 46 1.39 9.97 6.89
CA MET A 46 2.72 10.39 6.39
C MET A 46 3.82 9.39 6.78
N ALA A 47 3.74 8.84 8.00
CA ALA A 47 4.69 7.83 8.49
C ALA A 47 4.70 6.59 7.59
N THR A 48 3.54 6.10 7.15
CA THR A 48 3.41 4.97 6.23
C THR A 48 4.07 5.25 4.87
N ILE A 49 3.95 6.48 4.35
CA ILE A 49 4.62 6.88 3.11
C ILE A 49 6.15 6.85 3.29
N LEU A 50 6.66 7.37 4.41
CA LEU A 50 8.10 7.39 4.68
C LEU A 50 8.66 5.99 4.95
N GLU A 51 7.94 5.18 5.71
CA GLU A 51 8.33 3.82 6.06
C GLU A 51 8.31 2.88 4.86
N THR A 52 7.36 3.02 3.93
CA THR A 52 7.35 2.21 2.69
C THR A 52 8.49 2.53 1.74
N GLY A 53 9.03 3.75 1.80
CA GLY A 53 10.18 4.14 0.98
C GLY A 53 11.41 3.24 1.19
N ASN A 54 11.70 2.84 2.43
CA ASN A 54 12.88 2.03 2.73
C ASN A 54 12.80 0.58 2.21
N PRO A 55 11.73 -0.21 2.49
CA PRO A 55 11.54 -1.52 1.89
C PRO A 55 11.47 -1.49 0.36
N ILE A 56 10.82 -0.48 -0.24
CA ILE A 56 10.79 -0.32 -1.70
C ILE A 56 12.21 -0.07 -2.25
N ALA A 57 13.00 0.77 -1.59
CA ALA A 57 14.38 1.05 -1.99
C ALA A 57 15.31 -0.17 -1.82
N GLN A 58 15.01 -1.06 -0.90
CA GLN A 58 15.77 -2.29 -0.66
C GLN A 58 15.28 -3.49 -1.50
N ASN A 59 14.19 -3.33 -2.26
CA ASN A 59 13.59 -4.41 -3.05
C ASN A 59 14.26 -4.58 -4.44
N GLY A 60 15.22 -5.50 -4.52
CA GLY A 60 15.76 -6.05 -5.77
C GLY A 60 16.55 -5.08 -6.67
N ASP A 61 16.64 -5.43 -7.97
CA ASP A 61 17.35 -4.66 -9.02
C ASP A 61 16.71 -3.27 -9.24
N GLY A 62 17.51 -2.28 -9.64
CA GLY A 62 17.12 -0.87 -9.78
C GLY A 62 15.91 -0.60 -10.68
N ARG A 63 15.61 -1.51 -11.62
CA ARG A 63 14.39 -1.46 -12.44
C ARG A 63 13.12 -1.69 -11.62
N LEU A 64 13.15 -2.66 -10.73
CA LEU A 64 12.01 -3.01 -9.86
C LEU A 64 11.72 -1.87 -8.89
N ARG A 65 12.79 -1.31 -8.28
CA ARG A 65 12.73 -0.12 -7.42
C ARG A 65 12.02 1.06 -8.11
N ARG A 66 12.37 1.34 -9.37
CA ARG A 66 11.81 2.48 -10.13
C ARG A 66 10.36 2.25 -10.56
N GLN A 67 9.95 1.01 -10.82
CA GLN A 67 8.56 0.69 -11.13
C GLN A 67 7.67 0.85 -9.89
N THR A 68 8.10 0.34 -8.74
CA THR A 68 7.36 0.45 -7.49
C THR A 68 7.26 1.91 -7.01
N ALA A 69 8.35 2.69 -7.08
CA ALA A 69 8.32 4.10 -6.71
C ALA A 69 7.35 4.94 -7.59
N HIS A 70 7.24 4.64 -8.89
CA HIS A 70 6.26 5.30 -9.75
C HIS A 70 4.82 4.97 -9.41
N ALA A 71 4.54 3.74 -8.93
CA ALA A 71 3.21 3.37 -8.47
C ALA A 71 2.83 4.16 -7.20
N SER A 72 3.76 4.33 -6.26
CA SER A 72 3.55 5.09 -5.02
C SER A 72 3.42 6.60 -5.21
N ALA A 73 4.05 7.18 -6.24
CA ALA A 73 4.06 8.63 -6.48
C ALA A 73 2.84 9.17 -7.25
N LYS A 74 1.94 8.29 -7.71
CA LYS A 74 0.73 8.64 -8.49
C LYS A 74 -0.56 8.73 -7.67
N GLN A 75 -0.48 8.53 -6.35
CA GLN A 75 -1.61 8.56 -5.41
C GLN A 75 -1.81 9.94 -4.79
#